data_AF-A0A8C0EE44-F1
#
_entry.id   AF-A0A8C0EE44-F1
#
_cell.length_a   1.000
_cell.length_b   1.000
_cell.length_c   1.000
_cell.angle_alpha   90.00
_cell.angle_beta   90.00
_cell.angle_gamma   90.00
#
_symmetry.space_group_name_H-M   'P 1'
#
loop_
_entity.id
_entity.type
_entity.pdbx_description
1 polymer ?
#
loop_
_entity_poly.entity_id
_entity_poly.type
_entity_poly.pdbx_seq_one_letter_code
_entity_poly.pdbx_strand_id
1 'polypeptide(L)'
;LSTHKNKFTQAFSTAAPREEVAYVTCTYRGTCIDQPDFLATIDLNPKSPCYGQVIHRLSMPNLKDELHSLGWSAGCACVGNVTPKRNKLILPGLISSRIYVVDVGSQCRAPRLCKVRPR
;
A
#
# COMPACT_ATOMS: atom_id res chain seq x y z
N LEU A 1 11.75 43.43 22.14
CA LEU A 1 11.54 42.90 20.78
C LEU A 1 12.12 41.48 20.72
N SER A 2 11.32 40.47 21.06
CA SER A 2 11.73 39.06 21.07
C SER A 2 11.41 38.43 19.72
N THR A 3 12.43 38.02 18.96
CA THR A 3 12.26 37.30 17.70
C THR A 3 12.19 35.80 18.00
N HIS A 4 10.98 35.27 18.19
CA HIS A 4 10.76 33.82 18.24
C HIS A 4 10.97 33.24 16.83
N LYS A 5 12.09 32.54 16.63
CA LYS A 5 12.32 31.70 15.46
C LYS A 5 11.51 30.41 15.62
N ASN A 6 10.40 30.29 14.89
CA ASN A 6 9.68 29.03 14.73
C ASN A 6 10.59 28.02 14.02
N LYS A 7 11.13 27.06 14.76
CA LYS A 7 11.75 25.86 14.18
C LYS A 7 10.64 24.86 13.87
N PHE A 8 10.08 24.93 12.66
CA PHE A 8 9.43 23.76 12.06
C PHE A 8 10.53 22.85 11.49
N THR A 9 11.16 22.07 12.35
CA THR A 9 11.99 20.94 11.92
C THR A 9 11.09 19.74 11.65
N GLN A 10 10.88 19.40 10.37
CA GLN A 10 10.40 18.06 10.03
C GLN A 10 11.47 17.06 10.48
N ALA A 11 11.11 16.18 11.42
CA ALA A 11 11.98 15.10 11.84
C ALA A 11 12.04 14.07 10.70
N PHE A 12 13.11 14.11 9.90
CA PHE A 12 13.44 13.01 9.01
C PHE A 12 13.82 11.80 9.86
N SER A 13 12.99 10.76 9.83
CA SER A 13 13.25 9.50 10.54
C SER A 13 14.36 8.71 9.82
N THR A 14 15.61 9.07 10.05
CA THR A 14 16.79 8.45 9.40
C THR A 14 17.18 7.07 9.96
N ALA A 15 16.51 6.60 11.01
CA ALA A 15 16.83 5.35 11.70
C ALA A 15 15.86 4.19 11.43
N ALA A 16 14.93 4.34 10.47
CA ALA A 16 14.05 3.24 10.10
C ALA A 16 14.81 2.18 9.28
N PRO A 17 14.58 0.88 9.51
CA PRO A 17 15.14 -0.17 8.68
C PRO A 17 14.71 0.03 7.22
N ARG A 18 15.57 -0.39 6.29
CA ARG A 18 15.28 -0.31 4.86
C ARG A 18 14.06 -1.17 4.52
N GLU A 19 13.14 -0.62 3.75
CA GLU A 19 12.00 -1.38 3.22
C GLU A 19 12.47 -2.45 2.24
N GLU A 20 11.96 -3.68 2.39
CA GLU A 20 12.31 -4.82 1.53
C GLU A 20 11.29 -5.10 0.43
N VAL A 21 10.08 -4.54 0.53
CA VAL A 21 8.98 -4.78 -0.40
C VAL A 21 8.21 -3.48 -0.64
N ALA A 22 7.81 -3.22 -1.89
CA ALA A 22 6.86 -2.17 -2.23
C ALA A 22 5.55 -2.77 -2.78
N TYR A 23 4.43 -2.12 -2.46
CA TYR A 23 3.12 -2.44 -3.02
C TYR A 23 2.67 -1.30 -3.93
N VAL A 24 2.37 -1.61 -5.19
CA VAL A 24 2.00 -0.61 -6.20
C VAL A 24 0.66 -1.00 -6.82
N THR A 25 -0.31 -0.09 -6.76
CA THR A 25 -1.58 -0.25 -7.47
C THR A 25 -1.36 -0.07 -8.96
N CYS A 26 -1.82 -1.03 -9.75
CA CYS A 26 -1.74 -0.98 -11.21
C CYS A 26 -3.15 -1.04 -11.80
N THR A 27 -3.46 -0.06 -12.64
CA THR A 27 -4.77 0.08 -13.29
C THR A 27 -4.64 -0.19 -14.78
N TYR A 28 -5.60 -0.93 -15.33
CA TYR A 28 -5.74 -1.10 -16.78
C TYR A 28 -6.74 -0.10 -17.37
N ARG A 29 -7.42 0.68 -16.54
CA ARG A 29 -8.37 1.69 -17.01
C ARG A 29 -7.65 2.78 -17.82
N GLY A 30 -8.24 3.16 -18.95
CA GLY A 30 -7.61 4.08 -19.90
C GLY A 30 -6.64 3.40 -20.88
N THR A 31 -6.47 2.08 -20.79
CA THR A 31 -5.75 1.27 -21.77
C THR A 31 -6.74 0.45 -22.62
N CYS A 32 -6.26 -0.17 -23.70
CA CYS A 32 -7.05 -1.09 -24.53
C CYS A 32 -7.10 -2.53 -23.96
N ILE A 33 -6.73 -2.72 -22.69
CA ILE A 33 -6.67 -4.03 -22.03
C ILE A 33 -7.89 -4.22 -21.14
N ASP A 34 -8.72 -5.23 -21.43
CA ASP A 34 -9.90 -5.58 -20.63
C ASP A 34 -9.54 -6.60 -19.55
N GLN A 35 -8.79 -6.16 -18.54
CA GLN A 35 -8.39 -6.97 -17.39
C GLN A 35 -8.63 -6.22 -16.07
N PRO A 36 -8.85 -6.94 -14.96
CA PRO A 36 -9.02 -6.30 -13.67
C PRO A 36 -7.71 -5.64 -13.22
N ASP A 37 -7.86 -4.55 -12.47
CA ASP A 37 -6.74 -3.90 -11.81
C ASP A 37 -6.07 -4.88 -10.83
N PHE A 38 -4.80 -4.65 -10.51
CA PHE A 38 -4.05 -5.53 -9.64
C PHE A 38 -3.13 -4.76 -8.71
N LEU A 39 -2.76 -5.39 -7.59
CA LEU A 39 -1.71 -4.92 -6.69
C LEU A 39 -0.41 -5.66 -7.03
N ALA A 40 0.58 -4.93 -7.52
CA ALA A 40 1.92 -5.43 -7.74
C ALA A 40 2.72 -5.40 -6.44
N THR A 41 3.46 -6.48 -6.18
CA THR A 41 4.44 -6.56 -5.09
C THR A 41 5.83 -6.56 -5.71
N ILE A 42 6.67 -5.60 -5.34
CA ILE A 42 8.01 -5.39 -5.91
C ILE A 42 9.06 -5.69 -4.84
N ASP A 43 10.10 -6.44 -5.19
CA ASP A 43 11.23 -6.70 -4.30
C ASP A 43 12.20 -5.51 -4.28
N LEU A 44 12.45 -4.97 -3.09
CA LEU A 44 13.37 -3.84 -2.89
C LEU A 44 14.67 -4.25 -2.18
N ASN A 45 14.89 -5.54 -1.94
CA ASN A 45 16.12 -6.03 -1.34
C ASN A 45 17.25 -6.11 -2.40
N PRO A 46 18.33 -5.30 -2.30
CA PRO A 46 19.42 -5.32 -3.29
C PRO A 46 20.21 -6.63 -3.34
N LYS A 47 20.08 -7.48 -2.32
CA LYS A 47 20.71 -8.81 -2.26
C LYS A 47 19.86 -9.88 -2.92
N SER A 48 18.60 -9.58 -3.26
CA SER A 48 17.70 -10.52 -3.92
C SER A 48 18.02 -10.63 -5.41
N PRO A 49 17.97 -11.83 -6.00
CA PRO A 49 18.07 -11.99 -7.46
C PRO A 49 16.91 -11.33 -8.20
N CYS A 50 15.79 -11.04 -7.53
CA CYS A 50 14.61 -10.39 -8.08
C CYS A 50 14.54 -8.88 -7.75
N TYR A 51 15.65 -8.26 -7.31
CA TYR A 51 15.67 -6.83 -6.97
C TYR A 51 15.10 -5.97 -8.10
N GLY A 52 14.14 -5.11 -7.76
CA GLY A 52 13.46 -4.21 -8.70
C GLY A 52 12.37 -4.88 -9.57
N GLN A 53 12.08 -6.17 -9.35
CA GLN A 53 11.10 -6.91 -10.15
C GLN A 53 9.77 -7.09 -9.41
N VAL A 54 8.70 -7.26 -10.19
CA VAL A 54 7.39 -7.66 -9.67
C VAL A 54 7.43 -9.14 -9.31
N ILE A 55 7.43 -9.44 -8.01
CA ILE A 55 7.48 -10.80 -7.46
C ILE A 55 6.09 -11.41 -7.25
N HIS A 56 5.04 -10.59 -7.18
CA HIS A 56 3.67 -11.07 -7.05
C HIS A 56 2.67 -10.07 -7.64
N ARG A 57 1.57 -10.60 -8.20
CA ARG A 57 0.44 -9.81 -8.70
C ARG A 57 -0.84 -10.34 -8.08
N LEU A 58 -1.48 -9.51 -7.27
CA LEU A 58 -2.82 -9.81 -6.72
C LEU A 58 -3.87 -9.12 -7.59
N SER A 59 -4.49 -9.87 -8.51
CA SER A 59 -5.58 -9.36 -9.35
C SER A 59 -6.85 -9.13 -8.52
N MET A 60 -7.52 -7.99 -8.75
CA MET A 60 -8.81 -7.70 -8.14
C MET A 60 -9.91 -8.53 -8.81
N PRO A 61 -10.99 -8.86 -8.09
CA PRO A 61 -12.05 -9.71 -8.62
C PRO A 61 -12.98 -8.98 -9.61
N ASN A 62 -12.95 -7.65 -9.69
CA ASN A 62 -13.84 -6.88 -10.55
C ASN A 62 -13.09 -6.05 -11.59
N LEU A 63 -13.73 -5.86 -12.73
CA LEU A 63 -13.26 -4.98 -13.79
C LEU A 63 -13.57 -3.51 -13.49
N LYS A 64 -12.73 -2.61 -14.02
CA LYS A 64 -12.95 -1.16 -14.12
C LYS A 64 -13.07 -0.42 -12.76
N ASP A 65 -12.39 -0.90 -11.73
CA ASP A 65 -12.39 -0.28 -10.40
C ASP A 65 -11.64 1.05 -10.32
N GLU A 66 -10.55 1.16 -11.08
CA GLU A 66 -9.58 2.25 -11.00
C GLU A 66 -8.93 2.31 -9.61
N LEU A 67 -8.05 1.36 -9.33
CA LEU A 67 -7.18 1.43 -8.15
C LEU A 67 -6.26 2.66 -8.26
N HIS A 68 -6.54 3.69 -7.48
CA HIS A 68 -5.84 4.97 -7.56
C HIS A 68 -5.02 5.32 -6.32
N SER A 69 -5.42 4.81 -5.15
CA SER A 69 -4.76 5.10 -3.88
C SER A 69 -4.73 3.86 -3.01
N LEU A 70 -3.74 3.77 -2.13
CA LEU A 70 -3.62 2.69 -1.15
C LEU A 70 -3.23 3.28 0.20
N GLY A 71 -3.79 2.75 1.27
CA GLY A 71 -3.51 3.18 2.64
C GLY A 71 -3.33 2.01 3.59
N TRP A 72 -2.50 2.19 4.61
CA TRP A 72 -2.36 1.22 5.69
C TRP A 72 -3.55 1.30 6.64
N SER A 73 -4.12 0.15 7.03
CA SER A 73 -5.24 0.10 7.99
C SER A 73 -4.87 0.64 9.37
N ALA A 74 -3.58 0.72 9.68
CA ALA A 74 -3.04 1.20 10.93
C ALA A 74 -1.96 2.26 10.63
N GLY A 75 -2.31 3.53 10.86
CA GLY A 75 -1.38 4.66 10.72
C GLY A 75 -0.43 4.79 11.91
N CYS A 76 0.61 5.62 11.78
CA CYS A 76 1.55 5.94 12.86
C CYS A 76 0.92 6.74 14.04
N ALA A 77 -0.39 7.02 13.99
CA ALA A 77 -1.07 7.97 14.88
C ALA A 77 -1.90 7.29 15.98
N CYS A 78 -1.48 6.12 16.48
CA CYS A 78 -2.11 5.51 17.64
C CYS A 78 -1.41 5.98 18.92
N VAL A 79 -1.87 7.12 19.46
CA VAL A 79 -1.52 7.54 20.84
C VAL A 79 -2.41 6.74 21.79
N GLY A 80 -1.93 5.58 22.22
CA GLY A 80 -2.62 4.73 23.18
C GLY A 80 -2.30 3.26 22.96
N ASN A 81 -1.64 2.69 23.98
CA ASN A 81 -1.22 1.31 24.34
C ASN A 81 -1.62 0.05 23.51
N VAL A 82 -2.01 0.17 22.24
CA VAL A 82 -2.28 -0.92 21.31
C VAL A 82 -1.27 -0.79 20.21
N THR A 83 -0.30 -1.70 20.12
CA THR A 83 0.70 -1.70 19.05
C THR A 83 -0.02 -1.90 17.71
N PRO A 84 -0.18 -0.87 16.87
CA PRO A 84 -0.94 -1.00 15.64
C PRO A 84 -0.16 -1.88 14.67
N LYS A 85 -0.66 -3.08 14.38
CA LYS A 85 -0.03 -3.98 13.41
C LYS A 85 -0.36 -3.50 11.99
N ARG A 86 0.66 -3.05 11.24
CA ARG A 86 0.57 -2.66 9.82
C ARG A 86 0.45 -3.89 8.91
N ASN A 87 -0.65 -4.62 9.07
CA ASN A 87 -0.82 -5.94 8.46
C ASN A 87 -1.86 -5.95 7.33
N LYS A 88 -2.61 -4.86 7.15
CA LYS A 88 -3.63 -4.75 6.13
C LYS A 88 -3.48 -3.48 5.31
N LEU A 89 -3.67 -3.61 4.01
CA LEU A 89 -3.79 -2.53 3.05
C LEU A 89 -5.27 -2.35 2.71
N ILE A 90 -5.69 -1.09 2.65
CA ILE A 90 -7.01 -0.66 2.21
C ILE A 90 -6.84 -0.02 0.83
N LEU A 91 -7.51 -0.61 -0.17
CA LEU A 91 -7.46 -0.20 -1.56
C LEU A 91 -8.86 0.25 -2.00
N PRO A 92 -9.14 1.57 -2.01
CA PRO A 92 -10.35 2.10 -2.62
C PRO A 92 -10.30 2.03 -4.15
N GLY A 93 -11.39 1.57 -4.78
CA GLY A 93 -11.65 1.74 -6.20
C GLY A 93 -12.30 3.10 -6.44
N LEU A 94 -11.62 3.99 -7.16
CA LEU A 94 -12.05 5.38 -7.33
C LEU A 94 -13.43 5.49 -7.98
N ILE A 95 -13.71 4.63 -8.95
CA ILE A 95 -14.94 4.74 -9.75
C ILE A 95 -16.04 3.82 -9.26
N SER A 96 -15.70 2.61 -8.82
CA SER A 96 -16.69 1.65 -8.34
C SER A 96 -17.17 1.94 -6.92
N SER A 97 -16.44 2.75 -6.16
CA SER A 97 -16.62 2.95 -4.72
C SER A 97 -16.46 1.66 -3.90
N ARG A 98 -15.91 0.59 -4.48
CA ARG A 98 -15.61 -0.65 -3.76
C ARG A 98 -14.37 -0.46 -2.90
N ILE A 99 -14.35 -1.12 -1.74
CA ILE A 99 -13.20 -1.12 -0.84
C ILE A 99 -12.65 -2.53 -0.74
N TYR A 100 -11.39 -2.69 -1.14
CA TYR A 100 -10.64 -3.91 -1.03
C TYR A 100 -9.76 -3.87 0.22
N VAL A 101 -9.86 -4.92 1.04
CA VAL A 101 -8.99 -5.13 2.20
C VAL A 101 -8.04 -6.26 1.87
N VAL A 102 -6.76 -5.95 1.78
CA VAL A 102 -5.68 -6.89 1.45
C VAL A 102 -4.86 -7.17 2.70
N ASP A 103 -4.59 -8.43 3.00
CA ASP A 103 -3.71 -8.84 4.08
C ASP A 103 -2.28 -9.05 3.57
N VAL A 104 -1.36 -8.36 4.22
CA VAL A 104 0.08 -8.43 3.99
C VAL A 104 0.83 -8.94 5.22
N GLY A 105 0.14 -9.07 6.36
CA GLY A 105 0.72 -9.53 7.62
C GLY A 105 1.00 -11.03 7.65
N SER A 106 0.25 -11.85 6.92
CA SER A 106 0.51 -13.29 6.82
C SER A 106 1.68 -13.61 5.88
N GLN A 107 1.69 -13.02 4.69
CA GLN A 107 2.75 -13.15 3.69
C GLN A 107 2.96 -11.81 2.97
N CYS A 108 4.05 -11.11 3.28
CA CYS A 108 4.34 -9.80 2.69
C CYS A 108 4.71 -9.89 1.19
N ARG A 109 5.37 -10.98 0.76
CA ARG A 109 5.77 -11.19 -0.64
C ARG A 109 4.65 -11.73 -1.52
N ALA A 110 3.55 -12.22 -0.94
CA ALA A 110 2.38 -12.72 -1.65
C ALA A 110 1.08 -12.28 -0.94
N PRO A 111 0.69 -11.00 -1.07
CA PRO A 111 -0.51 -10.46 -0.44
C PRO A 111 -1.79 -11.19 -0.86
N ARG A 112 -2.75 -11.27 0.06
CA ARG A 112 -4.02 -11.96 -0.18
C ARG A 112 -5.20 -11.03 0.03
N LEU A 113 -6.20 -11.13 -0.84
CA LEU A 113 -7.44 -10.40 -0.66
C LEU A 113 -8.24 -11.01 0.50
N CYS A 114 -8.49 -10.23 1.55
CA CYS A 114 -9.28 -10.66 2.71
C CYS A 114 -10.76 -10.37 2.55
N LYS A 115 -11.09 -9.18 2.06
CA LYS A 115 -12.48 -8.73 2.02
C LYS A 115 -12.70 -7.75 0.89
N VAL A 116 -13.84 -7.89 0.24
CA VAL A 116 -14.40 -6.90 -0.66
C VAL A 116 -15.65 -6.36 -0.01
N ARG A 117 -15.75 -5.04 0.14
CA ARG A 117 -17.01 -4.38 0.45
C ARG A 117 -17.63 -3.93 -0.87
N PRO A 118 -18.77 -4.52 -1.28
CA PRO A 118 -19.56 -3.97 -2.37
C PRO A 118 -20.16 -2.63 -1.94
N ARG A 119 -20.62 -1.86 -2.94
CA ARG A 119 -21.41 -0.65 -2.71
C ARG A 119 -22.74 -1.01 -2.04
#